data_AF-A0A9X9EQ56-F1
#
_entry.id   AF-A0A9X9EQ56-F1
#
_cell.length_a   1.000
_cell.length_b   1.000
_cell.length_c   1.000
_cell.angle_alpha   90.00
_cell.angle_beta   90.00
_cell.angle_gamma   90.00
#
_symmetry.space_group_name_H-M   'P 1'
#
loop_
_entity.id
_entity.type
_entity.pdbx_description
1 polymer ?
#
loop_
_entity_poly.entity_id
_entity_poly.type
_entity_poly.pdbx_seq_one_letter_code
_entity_poly.pdbx_strand_id
1 'polypeptide(L)' 'MTVINDVKTTLAGLKSAQASFETFSLGTDNEQAKQLYQDAAKQTQSVIDTIEPRVQQIEQEEPQYKQQ' A
#
# COMPACT_ATOMS: atom_id res chain seq x y z
N MET A 1 3.06 19.32 -6.58
CA MET A 1 2.45 18.05 -6.11
C MET A 1 0.99 18.07 -6.53
N THR A 2 0.58 17.09 -7.32
CA THR A 2 -0.84 16.87 -7.66
C THR A 2 -1.41 15.86 -6.68
N VAL A 3 -2.73 15.83 -6.54
CA VAL A 3 -3.42 14.88 -5.64
C VAL A 3 -3.03 13.43 -5.98
N ILE A 4 -2.88 13.13 -7.27
CA ILE A 4 -2.39 11.81 -7.69
C ILE A 4 -0.99 11.47 -7.19
N ASN A 5 -0.06 12.45 -7.15
CA ASN A 5 1.30 12.20 -6.66
C ASN A 5 1.31 11.89 -5.17
N ASP A 6 0.46 12.56 -4.40
CA ASP A 6 0.33 12.32 -2.97
C ASP A 6 -0.24 10.91 -2.72
N VAL A 7 -1.30 10.53 -3.43
CA VAL A 7 -1.90 9.19 -3.32
C VAL A 7 -0.93 8.08 -3.75
N LYS A 8 -0.20 8.26 -4.86
CA LYS A 8 0.83 7.30 -5.32
C LYS A 8 1.96 7.16 -4.29
N THR A 9 2.38 8.26 -3.68
CA THR A 9 3.41 8.26 -2.62
C THR A 9 2.92 7.50 -1.38
N THR A 10 1.67 7.74 -0.95
CA THR A 10 1.07 6.99 0.16
C THR A 10 0.98 5.49 -0.14
N LEU A 11 0.54 5.09 -1.34
CA LEU A 11 0.50 3.69 -1.75
C LEU A 11 1.88 3.04 -1.75
N ALA A 12 2.92 3.74 -2.22
CA ALA A 12 4.29 3.25 -2.16
C ALA A 12 4.77 3.04 -0.71
N GLY A 13 4.41 3.95 0.19
CA GLY A 13 4.66 3.82 1.64
C GLY A 13 3.97 2.60 2.24
N LEU A 14 2.69 2.39 1.92
CA LEU A 14 1.91 1.23 2.39
C LEU A 14 2.51 -0.09 1.88
N LYS A 15 2.86 -0.18 0.59
CA LYS A 15 3.52 -1.36 0.00
C LYS A 15 4.86 -1.66 0.67
N SER A 16 5.65 -0.62 0.96
CA SER A 16 6.91 -0.76 1.69
C SER A 16 6.71 -1.27 3.13
N ALA A 17 5.68 -0.77 3.82
CA ALA A 17 5.34 -1.23 5.17
C ALA A 17 4.85 -2.69 5.17
N GLN A 18 4.00 -3.05 4.22
CA GLN A 18 3.50 -4.42 4.04
C GLN A 18 4.66 -5.41 3.84
N ALA A 19 5.60 -5.12 2.94
CA ALA A 19 6.78 -5.94 2.70
C ALA A 19 7.72 -6.00 3.93
N SER A 20 7.80 -4.91 4.69
CA SER A 20 8.56 -4.89 5.95
C SER A 20 7.96 -5.86 6.97
N PHE A 21 6.64 -5.90 7.11
CA PHE A 21 5.97 -6.86 8.00
C PHE A 21 6.18 -8.31 7.56
N GLU A 22 6.10 -8.61 6.26
CA GLU A 22 6.45 -9.94 5.76
C GLU A 22 7.88 -10.32 6.14
N THR A 23 8.83 -9.40 5.93
CA THR A 23 10.24 -9.62 6.29
C THR A 23 10.43 -9.85 7.80
N PHE A 24 9.75 -9.08 8.65
CA PHE A 24 9.81 -9.27 10.11
C PHE A 24 9.22 -10.61 10.54
N SER A 25 8.15 -11.08 9.88
CA SER A 25 7.56 -12.39 10.13
C SER A 25 8.52 -13.54 9.78
N LEU A 26 9.35 -13.36 8.74
CA LEU A 26 10.37 -14.34 8.33
C LEU A 26 11.59 -14.32 9.25
N GLY A 27 11.97 -13.14 9.77
CA GLY A 27 13.15 -12.95 10.60
C GLY A 27 12.96 -13.19 12.10
N THR A 28 11.75 -13.51 12.56
CA THR A 28 11.46 -13.75 13.98
C THR A 28 11.20 -15.21 14.29
N ASP A 29 11.79 -15.69 15.39
CA ASP A 29 11.54 -17.02 15.97
C ASP A 29 10.37 -17.01 16.97
N ASN A 30 9.88 -15.85 17.37
CA ASN A 30 8.74 -15.74 18.27
C ASN A 30 7.43 -15.97 17.49
N GLU A 31 6.72 -17.06 17.79
CA GLU A 31 5.49 -17.43 17.09
C GLU A 31 4.38 -16.38 17.18
N GLN A 32 4.23 -15.72 18.34
CA GLN A 32 3.23 -14.67 18.53
C GLN A 32 3.58 -13.43 17.68
N ALA A 33 4.85 -13.05 17.65
CA ALA A 33 5.33 -11.95 16.81
C ALA A 33 5.18 -12.28 15.31
N LYS A 34 5.48 -13.51 14.91
CA LYS A 34 5.29 -13.98 13.53
C LYS A 34 3.82 -13.82 13.10
N GLN A 35 2.88 -14.28 13.91
CA GLN A 35 1.45 -14.14 13.63
C GLN A 35 1.04 -12.67 13.56
N LEU A 36 1.50 -11.84 14.51
CA LEU A 36 1.23 -10.40 14.51
C LEU A 36 1.68 -9.73 13.22
N TYR A 37 2.91 -10.00 12.76
CA TYR A 37 3.44 -9.42 11.52
C TYR A 37 2.71 -9.92 10.28
N GLN A 38 2.34 -11.20 10.23
CA GLN A 38 1.53 -11.74 9.13
C GLN A 38 0.15 -11.09 9.05
N ASP A 39 -0.50 -10.87 10.19
CA ASP A 39 -1.81 -10.22 10.23
C ASP A 39 -1.72 -8.73 9.88
N ALA A 40 -0.66 -8.05 10.35
CA ALA A 40 -0.38 -6.67 9.95
C ALA A 40 -0.14 -6.54 8.43
N ALA A 41 0.61 -7.48 7.84
CA ALA A 41 0.82 -7.52 6.38
C ALA A 41 -0.50 -7.70 5.61
N LYS A 42 -1.36 -8.63 6.04
CA LYS A 42 -2.68 -8.87 5.42
C LYS A 42 -3.62 -7.67 5.54
N GLN A 43 -3.67 -7.04 6.71
CA GLN A 43 -4.48 -5.83 6.92
C GLN A 43 -3.98 -4.69 6.03
N THR A 44 -2.66 -4.51 5.95
CA THR A 44 -2.05 -3.48 5.08
C THR A 44 -2.36 -3.76 3.62
N GLN A 45 -2.28 -5.01 3.17
CA GLN A 45 -2.68 -5.41 1.82
C GLN A 45 -4.13 -5.05 1.53
N SER A 46 -5.05 -5.32 2.47
CA SER A 46 -6.47 -4.97 2.30
C SER A 46 -6.69 -3.47 2.15
N VAL A 47 -5.91 -2.64 2.86
CA VAL A 47 -5.92 -1.17 2.70
C VAL A 47 -5.37 -0.76 1.34
N ILE A 48 -4.27 -1.37 0.88
CA ILE A 48 -3.70 -1.14 -0.46
C ILE A 48 -4.75 -1.43 -1.53
N ASP A 49 -5.39 -2.60 -1.47
CA ASP A 49 -6.39 -3.04 -2.45
C ASP A 49 -7.61 -2.10 -2.49
N THR A 50 -7.95 -1.49 -1.36
CA THR A 50 -9.05 -0.51 -1.27
C THR A 50 -8.68 0.85 -1.89
N ILE A 51 -7.41 1.26 -1.78
CA ILE A 51 -6.94 2.58 -2.23
C ILE A 51 -6.46 2.55 -3.69
N GLU A 52 -5.90 1.43 -4.16
CA GLU A 52 -5.33 1.31 -5.50
C GLU A 52 -6.30 1.70 -6.64
N PRO A 53 -7.60 1.34 -6.62
CA PRO A 53 -8.56 1.79 -7.62
C PRO A 53 -8.76 3.30 -7.65
N ARG A 54 -8.53 4.02 -6.54
CA ARG A 54 -8.67 5.49 -6.50
C ARG A 54 -7.63 6.18 -7.37
N VAL A 55 -6.44 5.58 -7.58
CA VAL A 55 -5.43 6.11 -8.49
C VAL A 55 -5.99 6.21 -9.92
N GLN A 56 -6.63 5.14 -10.40
CA GLN A 56 -7.20 5.10 -11.74
C GLN A 56 -8.32 6.13 -11.92
N GLN A 57 -9.15 6.33 -10.88
CA GLN A 57 -10.20 7.35 -10.90
C GLN A 57 -9.62 8.77 -10.98
N ILE A 58 -8.57 9.06 -10.21
CA ILE A 58 -7.92 10.38 -10.23
C ILE A 58 -7.27 10.63 -11.61
N GLU A 59 -6.65 9.62 -12.21
CA GLU A 59 -6.11 9.71 -13.57
C GLU A 59 -7.21 10.08 -14.58
N GLN A 60 -8.42 9.53 -14.44
CA GLN A 60 -9.55 9.90 -15.30
C GLN A 60 -10.15 11.28 -14.98
N GLU A 61 -10.00 11.78 -13.75
CA GLU A 61 -10.51 13.08 -13.34
C GLU A 61 -9.59 14.23 -13.79
N GLU A 62 -8.27 13.99 -13.80
CA GLU A 62 -7.28 15.04 -14.03
C GLU A 62 -7.10 15.38 -15.54
N PRO A 63 -7.25 16.66 -15.94
CA PRO A 63 -7.20 17.08 -17.35
C PRO A 63 -5.90 16.72 -18.07
N GLN A 64 -4.79 16.63 -17.33
CA GLN A 64 -3.47 16.30 -17.86
C GLN A 64 -3.34 14.86 -18.37
N TYR A 65 -4.20 13.94 -17.89
CA TYR A 65 -4.27 12.56 -18.38
C TYR A 65 -5.43 12.35 -19.38
N LYS A 66 -6.39 13.29 -19.45
CA LYS A 66 -7.46 13.29 -20.47
C LYS A 66 -6.98 13.64 -21.88
N GLN A 67 -5.77 14.19 -22.02
CA GLN A 67 -5.19 14.64 -23.30
C GLN A 67 -4.11 13.70 -23.86
N GLN A 68 -3.84 12.55 -23.23
CA GLN A 68 -3.03 11.47 -23.83
C GLN A 68 -3.92 10.53 -24.66
#